data_AF-A0A9X3TEC2-F1
#
_entry.id   AF-A0A9X3TEC2-F1
#
_cell.length_a   1.000
_cell.length_b   1.000
_cell.length_c   1.000
_cell.angle_alpha   90.00
_cell.angle_beta   90.00
_cell.angle_gamma   90.00
#
_symmetry.space_group_name_H-M   'P 1'
#
loop_
_entity.id
_entity.type
_entity.pdbx_description
1 polymer ?
#
loop_
_entity_poly.entity_id
_entity_poly.type
_entity_poly.pdbx_seq_one_letter_code
_entity_poly.pdbx_strand_id
1 'polypeptide(L)'
;LTKAELTLLGAMIVVVALIVFAIGPELAALQERAFKAQDEATRKAALNDFFRSHTIVRGLYLLNLTLGVLLLGVKVRGWVSQGTTDR
;
A
#
# COMPACT_ATOMS: atom_id res chain seq x y z
N LEU A 1 -20.64 -8.18 6.28
CA LEU A 1 -19.87 -7.00 5.83
C LEU A 1 -20.86 -5.95 5.34
N THR A 2 -20.85 -4.77 5.94
CA THR A 2 -21.69 -3.65 5.49
C THR A 2 -21.15 -3.07 4.17
N LYS A 3 -21.95 -2.26 3.47
CA LYS A 3 -21.51 -1.56 2.26
C LYS A 3 -20.24 -0.73 2.52
N ALA A 4 -20.17 -0.04 3.66
CA ALA A 4 -19.01 0.76 4.05
C ALA A 4 -17.75 -0.11 4.25
N GLU A 5 -17.88 -1.26 4.91
CA GLU A 5 -16.76 -2.19 5.10
C GLU A 5 -16.27 -2.79 3.77
N LEU A 6 -17.19 -3.13 2.85
CA LEU A 6 -16.85 -3.61 1.52
C LEU A 6 -16.14 -2.54 0.68
N THR A 7 -16.59 -1.28 0.75
CA THR A 7 -15.93 -0.18 0.05
C THR A 7 -14.51 0.04 0.57
N LEU A 8 -14.32 0.06 1.89
CA LEU A 8 -12.99 0.20 2.50
C LEU A 8 -12.07 -0.98 2.12
N LEU A 9 -12.56 -2.21 2.24
CA LEU A 9 -11.79 -3.40 1.87
C LEU A 9 -11.45 -3.41 0.37
N GLY A 10 -12.39 -3.05 -0.49
CA GLY A 10 -12.17 -2.93 -1.93
C GLY A 10 -11.11 -1.89 -2.27
N ALA A 11 -11.15 -0.72 -1.63
CA ALA A 11 -10.13 0.31 -1.80
C ALA A 11 -8.74 -0.19 -1.38
N MET A 12 -8.65 -0.92 -0.25
CA MET A 12 -7.38 -1.50 0.21
C MET A 12 -6.81 -2.51 -0.80
N ILE A 13 -7.67 -3.36 -1.37
CA ILE A 13 -7.28 -4.35 -2.39
C ILE A 13 -6.75 -3.64 -3.64
N VAL A 14 -7.41 -2.57 -4.09
CA VAL A 14 -6.95 -1.78 -5.24
C VAL A 14 -5.57 -1.17 -4.99
N VAL A 15 -5.34 -0.60 -3.80
CA VAL A 15 -4.02 -0.05 -3.44
C VAL A 15 -2.94 -1.13 -3.49
N VAL A 16 -3.20 -2.31 -2.92
CA VAL A 16 -2.26 -3.45 -2.96
C VAL A 16 -2.01 -3.91 -4.39
N ALA A 17 -3.06 -4.03 -5.22
CA ALA A 17 -2.91 -4.44 -6.61
C ALA A 17 -2.05 -3.45 -7.42
N LEU A 18 -2.22 -2.14 -7.21
CA LEU A 18 -1.38 -1.12 -7.84
C LEU A 18 0.10 -1.25 -7.43
N ILE A 19 0.38 -1.47 -6.15
CA ILE A 19 1.75 -1.68 -5.68
C ILE A 19 2.36 -2.93 -6.34
N VAL A 20 1.64 -4.05 -6.31
CA VAL A 20 2.18 -5.35 -6.76
C VAL A 20 2.34 -5.42 -8.28
N PHE A 21 1.33 -5.00 -9.04
CA PHE A 21 1.28 -5.23 -10.47
C PHE A 21 1.79 -4.05 -11.31
N ALA A 22 1.70 -2.82 -10.81
CA ALA A 22 2.17 -1.64 -11.56
C ALA A 22 3.56 -1.20 -11.10
N ILE A 23 3.75 -0.94 -9.80
CA ILE A 23 4.97 -0.27 -9.29
C ILE A 23 6.08 -1.27 -8.95
N GLY A 24 5.72 -2.45 -8.45
CA GLY A 24 6.65 -3.51 -8.06
C GLY A 24 7.62 -3.95 -9.17
N PRO A 25 7.14 -4.22 -10.40
CA PRO A 25 8.02 -4.59 -11.52
C PRO A 25 9.02 -3.50 -11.88
N GLU A 26 8.60 -2.24 -11.87
CA GLU A 26 9.48 -1.09 -12.15
C GLU A 26 10.60 -0.99 -11.11
N LEU A 27 10.25 -1.13 -9.81
CA LEU A 27 11.24 -1.12 -8.73
C LEU A 27 12.25 -2.26 -8.85
N ALA A 28 11.80 -3.47 -9.19
CA ALA A 28 12.68 -4.62 -9.41
C ALA A 28 13.64 -4.36 -10.59
N ALA A 29 13.14 -3.80 -11.68
CA ALA A 29 13.96 -3.46 -12.85
C ALA A 29 15.00 -2.37 -12.54
N LEU A 30 14.63 -1.32 -11.79
CA LEU A 30 15.55 -0.25 -11.37
C LEU A 30 16.63 -0.79 -10.41
N GLN A 31 16.25 -1.66 -9.49
CA GLN A 31 17.18 -2.32 -8.58
C GLN A 31 18.16 -3.23 -9.32
N GLU A 32 17.68 -4.01 -10.29
CA GLU A 32 18.53 -4.84 -11.15
C GLU A 32 19.52 -4.00 -11.96
N ARG A 33 19.08 -2.87 -12.54
CA ARG A 33 19.95 -1.92 -13.26
C ARG A 33 21.03 -1.34 -12.34
N ALA A 34 20.66 -0.94 -11.12
CA ALA A 34 21.61 -0.42 -10.14
C ALA A 34 22.66 -1.45 -9.73
N PHE A 35 22.27 -2.73 -9.60
CA PHE A 35 23.21 -3.80 -9.27
C PHE A 35 24.13 -4.17 -10.42
N LYS A 36 23.63 -4.20 -11.66
CA LYS A 36 24.40 -4.53 -12.87
C LYS A 36 25.30 -3.40 -13.36
N ALA A 37 25.08 -2.16 -12.92
CA ALA A 37 25.89 -1.01 -13.31
C ALA A 37 27.37 -1.20 -12.89
N GLN A 38 28.27 -1.10 -13.87
CA GLN A 38 29.72 -1.19 -13.65
C GLN A 38 30.36 0.15 -13.29
N ASP A 39 29.74 1.26 -13.69
CA ASP A 39 30.16 2.60 -13.30
C ASP A 39 29.26 3.18 -12.20
N GLU A 40 29.85 4.06 -11.37
CA GLU A 40 29.18 4.63 -10.22
C GLU A 40 28.05 5.61 -10.60
N ALA A 41 28.18 6.33 -11.73
CA ALA A 41 27.20 7.31 -12.16
C ALA A 41 25.88 6.63 -12.56
N THR A 42 25.94 5.56 -13.36
CA THR A 42 24.78 4.76 -13.76
C THR A 42 24.11 4.10 -12.56
N ARG A 43 24.89 3.57 -11.60
CA ARG A 43 24.34 3.01 -10.36
C ARG A 43 23.57 4.05 -9.57
N LYS A 44 24.14 5.25 -9.41
CA LYS A 44 23.54 6.33 -8.61
C LYS A 44 22.25 6.85 -9.23
N ALA A 45 22.21 6.97 -10.56
CA ALA A 45 21.00 7.35 -11.29
C ALA A 45 19.88 6.32 -11.08
N ALA A 46 20.16 5.03 -11.28
CA ALA A 46 19.18 3.96 -11.09
C ALA A 46 18.68 3.86 -9.63
N LEU A 47 19.56 4.06 -8.65
CA LEU A 47 19.17 4.11 -7.23
C LEU A 47 18.29 5.31 -6.90
N ASN A 48 18.60 6.48 -7.45
CA ASN A 48 17.78 7.68 -7.23
C ASN A 48 16.35 7.49 -7.75
N ASP A 49 16.21 6.93 -8.95
CA ASP A 49 14.90 6.60 -9.53
C ASP A 49 14.17 5.54 -8.69
N PHE A 50 14.90 4.50 -8.26
CA PHE A 50 14.36 3.48 -7.35
C PHE A 50 13.84 4.10 -6.05
N PHE A 51 14.63 4.94 -5.38
CA PHE A 51 14.23 5.55 -4.11
C PHE A 51 13.04 6.49 -4.26
N ARG A 52 12.96 7.23 -5.38
CA ARG A 52 11.81 8.09 -5.68
C ARG A 52 10.54 7.26 -5.82
N SER A 53 10.56 6.23 -6.67
CA SER A 53 9.41 5.34 -6.86
C SER A 53 9.07 4.55 -5.58
N HIS A 54 10.07 4.12 -4.82
CA HIS A 54 9.87 3.38 -3.57
C HIS A 54 9.25 4.26 -2.47
N THR A 55 9.54 5.56 -2.44
CA THR A 55 8.91 6.50 -1.51
C THR A 55 7.41 6.62 -1.76
N ILE A 56 6.98 6.62 -3.03
CA ILE A 56 5.56 6.59 -3.40
C ILE A 56 4.89 5.33 -2.86
N VAL A 57 5.53 4.17 -3.03
CA VAL A 57 5.03 2.88 -2.49
C VAL A 57 4.86 2.93 -0.97
N ARG A 58 5.81 3.52 -0.23
CA ARG A 58 5.67 3.72 1.22
C ARG A 58 4.46 4.59 1.58
N GLY A 59 4.21 5.65 0.82
CA GLY A 59 3.02 6.48 0.97
C GLY A 59 1.72 5.69 0.76
N LEU A 60 1.68 4.82 -0.27
CA LEU A 60 0.54 3.94 -0.52
C LEU A 60 0.32 2.91 0.59
N TYR A 61 1.38 2.36 1.18
CA TYR A 61 1.27 1.50 2.35
C TYR A 61 0.71 2.23 3.57
N LEU A 62 1.14 3.48 3.82
CA LEU A 62 0.59 4.30 4.89
C LEU A 62 -0.89 4.60 4.66
N LEU A 63 -1.29 4.94 3.44
CA LEU A 63 -2.69 5.11 3.08
C LEU A 63 -3.50 3.83 3.34
N ASN A 64 -2.98 2.69 2.92
CA ASN A 64 -3.63 1.40 3.12
C ASN A 64 -3.77 1.04 4.60
N LEU A 65 -2.75 1.36 5.40
CA LEU A 65 -2.80 1.22 6.86
C LEU A 65 -3.90 2.10 7.46
N THR A 66 -3.99 3.37 7.05
CA THR A 66 -5.05 4.28 7.51
C THR A 66 -6.43 3.74 7.18
N LEU A 67 -6.64 3.22 5.96
CA LEU A 67 -7.90 2.57 5.57
C LEU A 67 -8.21 1.36 6.46
N GLY A 68 -7.20 0.54 6.79
CA GLY A 68 -7.35 -0.58 7.72
C GLY A 68 -7.76 -0.14 9.13
N VAL A 69 -7.15 0.93 9.66
CA VAL A 69 -7.54 1.50 10.96
C VAL A 69 -8.98 2.01 10.94
N LEU A 70 -9.41 2.66 9.85
CA LEU A 70 -10.79 3.11 9.68
C LEU A 70 -11.77 1.92 9.63
N LEU A 71 -11.43 0.85 8.91
CA LEU A 71 -12.22 -0.37 8.84
C LEU A 71 -12.39 -0.99 10.23
N LEU A 72 -11.31 -1.05 11.03
CA LEU A 72 -11.37 -1.53 12.41
C LEU A 72 -12.30 -0.64 13.26
N GLY A 73 -12.22 0.68 13.13
CA GLY A 73 -13.11 1.61 13.83
C GLY A 73 -14.60 1.38 13.49
N VAL A 74 -14.93 1.17 12.21
CA VAL A 74 -16.29 0.83 11.78
C VAL A 74 -16.75 -0.49 12.40
N LYS A 75 -15.88 -1.51 12.40
CA LYS A 75 -16.18 -2.83 12.94
C LYS A 75 -16.44 -2.79 14.45
N VAL A 76 -15.57 -2.11 15.21
CA VAL A 76 -15.74 -1.93 16.67
C VAL A 76 -17.04 -1.22 16.99
N ARG A 77 -17.38 -0.15 16.26
CA ARG A 77 -18.67 0.56 16.45
C ARG A 77 -19.86 -0.36 16.17
N GLY A 78 -19.78 -1.19 15.13
CA GLY A 78 -20.80 -2.18 14.82
C GLY A 78 -21.03 -3.17 15.96
N TRP A 79 -19.95 -3.69 16.56
CA TRP A 79 -20.03 -4.59 17.70
C TRP A 79 -20.65 -3.95 18.94
N VAL A 80 -20.27 -2.72 19.27
CA VAL A 80 -20.84 -1.97 20.41
C VAL A 80 -22.34 -1.77 20.21
N SER A 81 -22.77 -1.40 19.01
CA SER A 81 -24.19 -1.20 18.69
C SER A 81 -25.02 -2.48 18.73
N GLN A 82 -24.42 -3.63 18.39
CA GLN A 82 -25.09 -4.94 18.45
C GLN A 82 -25.18 -5.44 19.90
N GLY A 83 -24.11 -5.27 20.69
CA GLY A 83 -24.08 -5.68 22.10
C GLY A 83 -25.01 -4.90 23.03
N THR A 84 -25.45 -3.69 22.66
CA THR A 84 -26.50 -2.94 23.39
C THR A 84 -27.93 -3.32 22.99
N THR A 85 -28.13 -4.03 21.87
CA THR A 85 -29.48 -4.47 21.43
C THR A 85 -29.86 -5.83 22.05
N ASP A 86 -28.87 -6.57 22.55
CA ASP A 86 -29.04 -7.90 23.16
C ASP A 86 -29.18 -7.85 24.71
N ARG A 87 -29.41 -6.64 25.28
CA ARG A 87 -29.62 -6.40 26.71
C ARG A 87 -30.99 -5.79 27.00
#